data_AF-A0A2U1MIK1-F1
#
_entry.id   AF-A0A2U1MIK1-F1
#
_cell.length_a   1.000
_cell.length_b   1.000
_cell.length_c   1.000
_cell.angle_alpha   90.00
_cell.angle_beta   90.00
_cell.angle_gamma   90.00
#
_symmetry.space_group_name_H-M   'P 1'
#
loop_
_entity.id
_entity.type
_entity.pdbx_description
1 polymer ?
#
loop_
_entity_poly.entity_id
_entity_poly.type
_entity_poly.pdbx_seq_one_letter_code
_entity_poly.pdbx_strand_id
1 'polypeptide(L)'
;MDRKPVYRSTSILGQIYDAFQSCKNEKLPVQGNNVPDSCLSLCKERYYAYKQDMTNALKSNHILKKDDASSVIEKYKHMLYGASDFKDTTRNIEHVYNEALAIYHVSYDYAKKLNDIAKCGFAWKVAGSALCAYYQKIHCMNTGDREITFVSSAFDGVF
;
A
#
# COMPACT_ATOMS: atom_id res chain seq x y z
N MET A 1 5.33 34.25 28.19
CA MET A 1 4.98 33.38 27.04
C MET A 1 5.13 31.95 27.51
N ASP A 2 4.07 31.39 28.10
CA ASP A 2 4.07 30.05 28.67
C ASP A 2 4.17 28.99 27.56
N ARG A 3 5.26 28.21 27.56
CA ARG A 3 5.38 27.02 26.72
C ARG A 3 4.43 25.97 27.28
N LYS A 4 3.36 25.66 26.54
CA LYS A 4 2.47 24.54 26.87
C LYS A 4 3.32 23.25 26.98
N PRO A 5 3.18 22.47 28.07
CA PRO A 5 3.88 21.21 28.17
C PRO A 5 3.36 20.27 27.07
N VAL A 6 4.26 19.82 26.20
CA VAL A 6 3.95 18.81 25.18
C VAL A 6 3.82 17.48 25.92
N TYR A 7 2.58 17.04 26.11
CA TYR A 7 2.30 15.72 26.68
C TYR A 7 2.72 14.65 25.67
N ARG A 8 3.69 13.80 26.05
CA ARG A 8 4.00 12.56 25.33
C ARG A 8 3.45 11.39 26.11
N SER A 9 2.55 10.65 25.47
CA SER A 9 2.01 9.41 26.02
C SER A 9 3.11 8.35 26.10
N THR A 10 3.28 7.74 27.27
CA THR A 10 4.18 6.58 27.46
C THR A 10 3.52 5.24 27.11
N SER A 11 2.20 5.24 26.86
CA SER A 11 1.48 4.08 26.36
C SER A 11 2.02 3.63 25.00
N ILE A 12 2.00 2.31 24.75
CA ILE A 12 2.37 1.72 23.46
C ILE A 12 1.60 2.39 22.32
N LEU A 13 0.30 2.66 22.51
CA LEU A 13 -0.53 3.34 21.51
C LEU A 13 -0.10 4.79 21.27
N GLY A 14 0.37 5.46 22.33
CA GLY A 14 0.95 6.79 22.26
C GLY A 14 2.27 6.82 21.51
N GLN A 15 3.14 5.84 21.75
CA GLN A 15 4.41 5.68 21.05
C GLN A 15 4.20 5.41 19.56
N ILE A 16 3.22 4.56 19.21
CA ILE A 16 2.84 4.30 17.80
C ILE A 16 2.31 5.58 17.16
N TYR A 17 1.45 6.33 17.84
CA TYR A 17 0.92 7.59 17.35
C TYR A 17 2.01 8.64 17.12
N ASP A 18 2.93 8.79 18.07
CA ASP A 18 4.05 9.74 17.99
C ASP A 18 5.03 9.35 16.87
N ALA A 19 5.32 8.06 16.70
CA ALA A 19 6.11 7.55 15.59
C ALA A 19 5.42 7.80 14.23
N PHE A 20 4.11 7.55 14.15
CA PHE A 20 3.32 7.83 12.95
C PHE A 20 3.28 9.32 12.60
N GLN A 21 3.11 10.19 13.60
CA GLN A 21 3.10 11.64 13.39
C GLN A 21 4.45 12.16 12.92
N SER A 22 5.55 11.57 13.41
CA SER A 22 6.90 11.91 12.97
C SER A 22 7.13 11.52 11.50
N CYS A 23 6.53 10.42 11.04
CA CYS A 23 6.66 9.93 9.66
C CYS A 23 5.60 10.47 8.68
N LYS A 24 4.64 11.29 9.14
CA LYS A 24 3.41 11.64 8.40
C LYS A 24 3.64 12.30 7.04
N ASN A 25 4.80 12.91 6.82
CA ASN A 25 5.13 13.61 5.57
C ASN A 25 6.30 12.97 4.81
N GLU A 26 6.87 11.90 5.34
CA GLU A 26 8.00 11.23 4.73
C GLU A 26 7.48 10.13 3.80
N LYS A 27 7.94 10.15 2.54
CA LYS A 27 7.79 8.99 1.66
C LYS A 27 8.40 7.81 2.40
N LEU A 28 7.69 6.68 2.48
CA LEU A 28 8.23 5.47 3.09
C LEU A 28 9.67 5.26 2.58
N PRO A 29 10.64 4.94 3.45
CA PRO A 29 12.05 4.82 3.10
C PRO A 29 12.27 3.59 2.21
N VAL A 30 11.79 3.69 0.97
CA VAL A 30 12.23 2.93 -0.20
C VAL A 30 13.17 3.87 -0.95
N GLN A 31 14.17 4.37 -0.25
CA GLN A 31 15.36 4.91 -0.89
C GLN A 31 16.31 3.74 -1.02
N GLY A 32 16.35 3.11 -2.20
CA GLY A 32 17.37 2.11 -2.49
C GLY A 32 17.12 1.29 -3.75
N ASN A 33 15.88 0.89 -4.02
CA ASN A 33 15.61 0.01 -5.15
C ASN A 33 15.07 0.83 -6.33
N ASN A 34 15.96 1.14 -7.26
CA ASN A 34 15.62 1.64 -8.58
C ASN A 34 14.69 0.61 -9.24
N VAL A 35 13.38 0.82 -9.14
CA VAL A 35 12.40 0.05 -9.92
C VAL A 35 12.80 0.19 -11.39
N PRO A 36 12.96 -0.92 -12.14
CA PRO A 36 13.33 -0.84 -13.54
C PRO A 36 12.36 0.06 -14.32
N ASP A 37 12.89 0.94 -15.18
CA ASP A 37 12.07 1.90 -15.94
C ASP A 37 10.98 1.22 -16.79
N SER A 38 11.25 0.00 -17.26
CA SER A 38 10.29 -0.85 -17.98
C SER A 38 9.08 -1.24 -17.13
N CYS A 39 9.27 -1.51 -15.83
CA CYS A 39 8.17 -1.77 -14.90
C CYS A 39 7.36 -0.49 -14.64
N LEU A 40 8.01 0.67 -14.58
CA LEU A 40 7.33 1.95 -14.33
C LEU A 40 6.37 2.35 -15.46
N SER A 41 6.74 2.16 -16.72
CA SER A 41 5.85 2.48 -17.86
C SER A 41 4.61 1.58 -17.88
N LEU A 42 4.81 0.27 -17.79
CA LEU A 42 3.74 -0.72 -17.74
C LEU A 42 2.79 -0.48 -16.55
N CYS A 43 3.34 -0.18 -15.37
CA CYS A 43 2.54 0.14 -14.19
C CYS A 43 1.77 1.46 -14.32
N LYS A 44 2.32 2.47 -15.01
CA LYS A 44 1.58 3.71 -15.32
C LYS A 44 0.37 3.42 -16.20
N GLU A 45 0.54 2.66 -17.28
CA GLU A 45 -0.56 2.28 -18.18
C GLU A 45 -1.65 1.51 -17.42
N ARG A 46 -1.25 0.50 -16.65
CA ARG A 46 -2.18 -0.26 -15.79
C ARG A 46 -2.88 0.64 -14.77
N TYR A 47 -2.20 1.61 -14.18
CA TYR A 47 -2.80 2.55 -13.25
C TYR A 47 -3.83 3.47 -13.92
N TYR A 48 -3.55 3.94 -15.15
CA TYR A 48 -4.52 4.71 -15.92
C TYR A 48 -5.76 3.89 -16.28
N ALA A 49 -5.56 2.64 -16.74
CA ALA A 49 -6.66 1.72 -17.01
C ALA A 49 -7.49 1.46 -15.75
N TYR A 50 -6.84 1.21 -14.61
CA TYR A 50 -7.52 1.04 -13.32
C TYR A 50 -8.39 2.23 -12.98
N LYS A 51 -7.88 3.45 -13.15
CA LYS A 51 -8.67 4.65 -12.85
C LYS A 51 -9.91 4.75 -13.73
N GLN A 52 -9.80 4.40 -15.01
CA GLN A 52 -10.95 4.38 -15.92
C GLN A 52 -11.96 3.30 -15.48
N ASP A 53 -11.50 2.07 -15.26
CA ASP A 53 -12.34 0.95 -14.80
C ASP A 53 -13.06 1.29 -13.49
N MET A 54 -12.33 1.81 -12.50
CA MET A 54 -12.88 2.19 -11.19
C MET A 54 -13.85 3.39 -11.30
N THR A 55 -13.55 4.37 -12.16
CA THR A 55 -14.46 5.49 -12.40
C THR A 55 -15.75 5.01 -13.04
N ASN A 56 -15.68 4.07 -13.98
CA ASN A 56 -16.85 3.49 -14.64
C ASN A 56 -17.69 2.67 -13.65
N ALA A 57 -17.05 1.83 -12.82
CA ALA A 57 -17.70 1.07 -11.77
C ALA A 57 -18.43 1.98 -10.77
N LEU A 58 -17.81 3.08 -10.35
CA LEU A 58 -18.43 4.02 -9.41
C LEU A 58 -19.56 4.86 -10.02
N LYS A 59 -19.54 5.06 -11.34
CA LYS A 59 -20.59 5.77 -12.09
C LYS A 59 -21.81 4.90 -12.39
N SER A 60 -21.73 3.57 -12.29
CA SER A 60 -22.86 2.68 -12.56
C SER A 60 -23.99 2.98 -11.57
N ASN A 61 -25.18 3.40 -12.02
CA ASN A 61 -26.26 3.87 -11.14
C ASN A 61 -27.00 2.74 -10.36
N HIS A 62 -26.45 1.53 -10.34
CA HIS A 62 -27.08 0.38 -9.70
C HIS A 62 -26.73 0.28 -8.20
N ILE A 63 -27.58 -0.40 -7.44
CA ILE A 63 -27.36 -0.75 -6.02
C ILE A 63 -26.04 -1.55 -5.82
N LEU A 64 -25.51 -2.13 -6.89
CA LEU A 64 -24.32 -3.00 -6.94
C LEU A 64 -22.97 -2.26 -7.09
N LYS A 65 -22.92 -0.93 -6.96
CA LYS A 65 -21.66 -0.13 -7.06
C LYS A 65 -20.49 -0.68 -6.25
N LYS A 66 -20.78 -1.21 -5.05
CA LYS A 66 -19.75 -1.78 -4.15
C LYS A 66 -19.18 -3.08 -4.70
N ASP A 67 -20.00 -3.89 -5.36
CA ASP A 67 -19.60 -5.18 -5.95
C ASP A 67 -18.81 -4.95 -7.24
N ASP A 68 -19.20 -3.96 -8.05
CA ASP A 68 -18.47 -3.57 -9.26
C ASP A 68 -17.06 -3.04 -8.91
N ALA A 69 -16.96 -2.14 -7.92
CA ALA A 69 -15.68 -1.61 -7.47
C ALA A 69 -14.77 -2.72 -6.87
N SER A 70 -15.36 -3.68 -6.15
CA SER A 70 -14.61 -4.80 -5.58
C SER A 70 -14.08 -5.72 -6.69
N SER A 71 -14.90 -5.98 -7.71
CA SER A 71 -14.51 -6.75 -8.90
C SER A 71 -13.36 -6.09 -9.66
N VAL A 72 -13.34 -4.75 -9.76
CA VAL A 72 -12.19 -4.03 -10.33
C VAL A 72 -10.94 -4.29 -9.49
N ILE A 73 -11.00 -4.17 -8.17
CA ILE A 73 -9.83 -4.44 -7.30
C ILE A 73 -9.33 -5.87 -7.48
N GLU A 74 -10.23 -6.85 -7.50
CA GLU A 74 -9.87 -8.26 -7.70
C GLU A 74 -9.21 -8.52 -9.05
N LYS A 75 -9.71 -7.90 -10.13
CA LYS A 75 -9.08 -7.96 -11.45
C LYS A 75 -7.63 -7.50 -11.41
N TYR A 76 -7.34 -6.36 -10.78
CA TYR A 76 -5.98 -5.83 -10.70
C TYR A 76 -5.10 -6.61 -9.71
N LYS A 77 -5.67 -7.22 -8.66
CA LYS A 77 -4.94 -8.18 -7.81
C LYS A 77 -4.52 -9.42 -8.60
N HIS A 78 -5.43 -10.02 -9.36
CA HIS A 78 -5.12 -11.16 -10.23
C HIS A 78 -4.06 -10.82 -11.28
N MET A 79 -4.09 -9.61 -11.85
CA MET A 79 -3.05 -9.18 -12.78
C MET A 79 -1.66 -9.07 -12.14
N LEU A 80 -1.59 -8.61 -10.88
CA LEU A 80 -0.35 -8.45 -10.13
C LEU A 80 0.19 -9.79 -9.61
N TYR A 81 -0.66 -10.60 -8.97
CA TYR A 81 -0.25 -11.82 -8.29
C TYR A 81 -0.41 -13.09 -9.14
N GLY A 82 -1.17 -13.04 -10.22
CA GLY A 82 -1.65 -14.24 -10.91
C GLY A 82 -2.66 -15.05 -10.07
N ALA A 83 -3.14 -14.47 -8.96
CA ALA A 83 -4.00 -15.10 -7.97
C ALA A 83 -4.85 -14.04 -7.24
N SER A 84 -5.81 -14.49 -6.43
CA SER A 84 -6.67 -13.63 -5.60
C SER A 84 -5.90 -12.86 -4.53
N ASP A 85 -4.84 -13.45 -3.97
CA ASP A 85 -4.00 -12.83 -2.95
C ASP A 85 -2.51 -13.15 -3.15
N PHE A 86 -1.67 -12.37 -2.47
CA PHE A 86 -0.21 -12.52 -2.51
C PHE A 86 0.24 -13.89 -1.98
N LYS A 87 -0.46 -14.46 -1.00
CA LYS A 87 -0.11 -15.77 -0.41
C LYS A 87 -0.21 -16.92 -1.42
N ASP A 88 -1.12 -16.78 -2.38
CA ASP A 88 -1.40 -17.81 -3.39
C ASP A 88 -0.62 -17.58 -4.68
N THR A 89 0.32 -16.62 -4.70
CA THR A 89 1.08 -16.30 -5.90
C THR A 89 2.06 -17.41 -6.23
N THR A 90 2.00 -17.88 -7.48
CA THR A 90 3.01 -18.77 -8.07
C THR A 90 4.06 -18.01 -8.88
N ARG A 91 3.91 -16.68 -8.97
CA ARG A 91 4.85 -15.80 -9.69
C ARG A 91 6.14 -15.65 -8.90
N ASN A 92 7.19 -15.22 -9.60
CA ASN A 92 8.44 -14.83 -8.96
C ASN A 92 8.17 -13.65 -7.99
N ILE A 93 8.45 -13.88 -6.70
CA ILE A 93 8.16 -12.94 -5.61
C ILE A 93 8.90 -11.61 -5.79
N GLU A 94 10.13 -11.62 -6.31
CA GLU A 94 10.91 -10.40 -6.54
C GLU A 94 10.30 -9.55 -7.66
N HIS A 95 9.78 -10.19 -8.70
CA HIS A 95 9.03 -9.49 -9.75
C HIS A 95 7.77 -8.84 -9.17
N VAL A 96 7.01 -9.58 -8.34
CA VAL A 96 5.82 -9.07 -7.66
C VAL A 96 6.15 -7.87 -6.77
N TYR A 97 7.27 -7.92 -6.03
CA TYR A 97 7.72 -6.78 -5.23
C TYR A 97 8.06 -5.56 -6.09
N ASN A 98 8.78 -5.75 -7.20
CA ASN A 98 9.10 -4.66 -8.11
C ASN A 98 7.85 -4.03 -8.73
N GLU A 99 6.88 -4.83 -9.16
CA GLU A 99 5.59 -4.34 -9.65
C GLU A 99 4.77 -3.62 -8.55
N ALA A 100 4.77 -4.15 -7.32
CA ALA A 100 4.10 -3.55 -6.17
C ALA A 100 4.68 -2.17 -5.83
N LEU A 101 6.02 -2.05 -5.82
CA LEU A 101 6.72 -0.78 -5.63
C LEU A 101 6.44 0.21 -6.75
N ALA A 102 6.43 -0.26 -8.00
CA ALA A 102 6.07 0.57 -9.15
C ALA A 102 4.65 1.14 -8.99
N ILE A 103 3.67 0.31 -8.63
CA ILE A 103 2.29 0.73 -8.37
C ILE A 103 2.23 1.76 -7.24
N TYR A 104 2.97 1.54 -6.15
CA TYR A 104 3.05 2.47 -5.04
C TYR A 104 3.61 3.82 -5.47
N HIS A 105 4.75 3.85 -6.17
CA HIS A 105 5.36 5.09 -6.66
C HIS A 105 4.46 5.85 -7.62
N VAL A 106 3.86 5.17 -8.60
CA VAL A 106 2.93 5.79 -9.54
C VAL A 106 1.72 6.39 -8.83
N SER A 107 1.14 5.65 -7.88
CA SER A 107 -0.02 6.12 -7.12
C SER A 107 0.33 7.29 -6.20
N TYR A 108 1.49 7.22 -5.54
CA TYR A 108 1.98 8.26 -4.64
C TYR A 108 2.32 9.55 -5.40
N ASP A 109 3.02 9.46 -6.53
CA ASP A 109 3.34 10.63 -7.35
C ASP A 109 2.06 11.30 -7.86
N TYR A 110 1.05 10.52 -8.22
CA TYR A 110 -0.27 11.04 -8.59
C TYR A 110 -1.00 11.70 -7.42
N ALA A 111 -1.03 11.04 -6.26
CA ALA A 111 -1.62 11.57 -5.02
C ALA A 111 -0.96 12.89 -4.60
N LYS A 112 0.38 12.95 -4.67
CA LYS A 112 1.18 14.13 -4.36
C LYS A 112 0.88 15.28 -5.32
N LYS A 113 0.79 15.02 -6.63
CA LYS A 113 0.42 16.03 -7.63
C LYS A 113 -0.95 16.67 -7.38
N LEU A 114 -1.89 15.90 -6.85
CA LEU A 114 -3.25 16.37 -6.52
C LEU A 114 -3.43 16.81 -5.08
N ASN A 115 -2.38 16.70 -4.25
CA ASN A 115 -2.45 16.89 -2.81
C ASN A 115 -3.58 16.07 -2.13
N ASP A 116 -3.81 14.85 -2.62
CA ASP A 116 -4.88 13.95 -2.15
C ASP A 116 -4.34 12.55 -1.86
N ILE A 117 -4.03 12.31 -0.58
CA ILE A 117 -3.47 11.05 -0.08
C ILE A 117 -4.44 9.87 -0.28
N ALA A 118 -5.76 10.11 -0.36
CA ALA A 118 -6.73 9.04 -0.54
C ALA A 118 -6.52 8.28 -1.86
N LYS A 119 -5.87 8.92 -2.85
CA LYS A 119 -5.51 8.28 -4.13
C LYS A 119 -4.45 7.18 -4.00
N CYS A 120 -3.68 7.16 -2.91
CA CYS A 120 -2.79 6.03 -2.58
C CYS A 120 -3.57 4.78 -2.16
N GLY A 121 -4.86 4.90 -1.85
CA GLY A 121 -5.68 3.76 -1.43
C GLY A 121 -5.71 2.62 -2.44
N PHE A 122 -5.54 2.91 -3.74
CA PHE A 122 -5.40 1.87 -4.76
C PHE A 122 -4.17 0.98 -4.53
N ALA A 123 -3.00 1.59 -4.35
CA ALA A 123 -1.77 0.86 -4.15
C ALA A 123 -1.87 -0.05 -2.91
N TRP A 124 -2.48 0.45 -1.84
CA TRP A 124 -2.69 -0.36 -0.63
C TRP A 124 -3.72 -1.48 -0.83
N LYS A 125 -4.80 -1.24 -1.57
CA LYS A 125 -5.84 -2.26 -1.81
C LYS A 125 -5.36 -3.39 -2.71
N VAL A 126 -4.53 -3.09 -3.72
CA VAL A 126 -4.06 -4.09 -4.70
C VAL A 126 -2.72 -4.67 -4.28
N ALA A 127 -1.74 -3.82 -3.98
CA ALA A 127 -0.35 -4.20 -3.74
C ALA A 127 0.03 -4.25 -2.25
N GLY A 128 -0.90 -3.95 -1.33
CA GLY A 128 -0.60 -3.80 0.09
C GLY A 128 0.06 -5.02 0.73
N SER A 129 -0.46 -6.23 0.47
CA SER A 129 0.11 -7.47 1.00
C SER A 129 1.57 -7.66 0.57
N ALA A 130 1.87 -7.46 -0.71
CA ALA A 130 3.23 -7.56 -1.22
C ALA A 130 4.15 -6.45 -0.71
N LEU A 131 3.66 -5.21 -0.57
CA LEU A 131 4.42 -4.11 0.02
C LEU A 131 4.80 -4.43 1.46
N CYS A 132 3.85 -4.89 2.28
CA CYS A 132 4.10 -5.27 3.67
C CYS A 132 5.16 -6.38 3.77
N ALA A 133 5.02 -7.45 2.97
CA ALA A 133 5.99 -8.55 2.94
C ALA A 133 7.38 -8.07 2.49
N TYR A 134 7.44 -7.16 1.52
CA TYR A 134 8.68 -6.56 1.06
C TYR A 134 9.37 -5.72 2.15
N TYR A 135 8.62 -4.88 2.87
CA TYR A 135 9.17 -4.12 4.00
C TYR A 135 9.64 -5.02 5.13
N GLN A 136 8.89 -6.09 5.44
CA GLN A 136 9.31 -7.09 6.42
C GLN A 136 10.63 -7.75 6.00
N LYS A 137 10.76 -8.13 4.72
CA LYS A 137 12.00 -8.69 4.15
C LYS A 137 13.17 -7.72 4.33
N ILE A 138 13.02 -6.44 3.92
CA ILE A 138 14.10 -5.44 4.07
C ILE A 138 14.45 -5.22 5.53
N HIS A 139 13.44 -5.09 6.39
CA HIS A 139 13.67 -4.85 7.81
C HIS A 139 14.47 -6.00 8.43
N CYS A 140 14.07 -7.25 8.20
CA CYS A 140 14.84 -8.42 8.65
C CYS A 140 16.28 -8.44 8.11
N MET A 141 16.49 -8.02 6.86
CA MET A 141 17.84 -7.95 6.28
C MET A 141 18.70 -6.85 6.93
N ASN A 142 18.10 -5.74 7.36
CA ASN A 142 18.81 -4.59 7.92
C ASN A 142 19.06 -4.69 9.43
N THR A 143 18.19 -5.34 10.20
CA THR A 143 18.32 -5.41 11.68
C THR A 143 18.98 -6.68 12.20
N GLY A 144 19.16 -7.74 11.40
CA GLY A 144 19.75 -9.00 11.88
C GLY A 144 18.95 -9.75 12.97
N ASP A 145 17.89 -9.15 13.50
CA ASP A 145 17.00 -9.70 14.53
C ASP A 145 15.60 -10.02 14.01
N ARG A 146 15.02 -11.06 14.63
CA ARG A 146 13.80 -11.80 14.28
C ARG A 146 12.54 -10.95 14.17
N GLU A 147 11.88 -11.13 13.03
CA GLU A 147 10.43 -11.13 12.80
C GLU A 147 9.56 -10.57 13.95
N ILE A 148 9.16 -9.30 13.85
CA ILE A 148 7.99 -8.81 14.59
C ILE A 148 6.77 -9.36 13.84
N THR A 149 6.34 -10.57 14.20
CA THR A 149 5.09 -11.15 13.73
C THR A 149 3.95 -10.33 14.35
N PHE A 150 3.36 -9.43 13.58
CA PHE A 150 2.05 -8.89 13.93
C PHE A 150 1.06 -10.05 13.80
N VAL A 151 0.74 -10.68 14.92
CA VAL A 151 -0.24 -11.76 14.97
C VAL A 151 -1.59 -11.18 14.52
N SER A 152 -2.17 -11.80 13.50
CA SER A 152 -3.45 -11.41 12.89
C SER A 152 -4.62 -11.34 13.89
N SER A 153 -4.45 -11.91 15.09
CA SER A 153 -5.43 -11.88 16.18
C SER A 153 -5.74 -10.48 16.72
N ALA A 154 -4.95 -9.46 16.36
CA ALA A 154 -5.24 -8.07 16.73
C ALA A 154 -6.36 -7.43 15.86
N PHE A 155 -6.77 -8.06 14.75
CA PHE A 155 -7.80 -7.54 13.84
C PHE A 155 -9.14 -8.29 13.90
N ASP A 156 -9.24 -9.41 14.62
CA ASP A 156 -10.48 -10.23 14.71
C ASP A 156 -11.59 -9.61 15.59
N GLY A 157 -11.56 -8.30 15.82
CA GLY A 157 -12.51 -7.61 16.70
C GLY A 157 -13.12 -6.31 16.17
N VAL A 158 -12.80 -5.88 14.95
CA VAL A 158 -13.42 -4.66 14.37
C VAL A 158 -13.71 -4.88 12.88
N PHE A 159 -14.77 -5.64 12.59
CA PHE A 159 -15.75 -5.37 11.54
C PHE A 159 -17.07 -6.07 11.87
#